data_AF-A0A1A7XQH7-F1
#
_entry.id   AF-A0A1A7XQH7-F1
#
_cell.length_a   1.000
_cell.length_b   1.000
_cell.length_c   1.000
_cell.angle_alpha   90.00
_cell.angle_beta   90.00
_cell.angle_gamma   90.00
#
_symmetry.space_group_name_H-M   'P 1'
#
loop_
_entity.id
_entity.type
_entity.pdbx_description
1 polymer ?
#
loop_
_entity_poly.entity_id
_entity_poly.type
_entity_poly.pdbx_seq_one_letter_code
_entity_poly.pdbx_strand_id
1 'polypeptide(L)'
;NIPCELEADGSGVICQGANCPSTEEQHRITLTVYIHSYSRLEAYTRSFYLREIVKPEKLPNLRVSSGQVFSWDAPDSWDKPSSYFGLHFQIKVARIGHSCSSDKPILTNMTEVRKYEVNITTRKYVFCVRAQDKHTLGPWSNWSQCTVNKNDVVC
;
A
#
# COMPACT_ATOMS: atom_id res chain seq x y z
N ASN A 1 -14.80 -1.59 23.82
CA ASN A 1 -13.53 -2.29 24.07
C ASN A 1 -13.16 -3.03 22.79
N ILE A 2 -11.94 -2.87 22.27
CA ILE A 2 -11.51 -3.52 21.02
C ILE A 2 -10.79 -4.83 21.42
N PRO A 3 -11.32 -6.02 21.09
CA PRO A 3 -10.63 -7.28 21.38
C PRO A 3 -9.30 -7.35 20.62
N CYS A 4 -8.27 -7.83 21.31
CA CYS A 4 -6.93 -8.02 20.77
C CYS A 4 -6.37 -9.37 21.24
N GLU A 5 -5.68 -10.07 20.33
CA GLU A 5 -5.02 -11.36 20.57
C GLU A 5 -3.55 -11.27 20.18
N LEU A 6 -2.68 -11.91 20.98
CA LEU A 6 -1.25 -12.00 20.69
C LEU A 6 -1.03 -13.11 19.64
N GLU A 7 -0.20 -12.85 18.64
CA GLU A 7 0.19 -13.88 17.68
C GLU A 7 1.02 -14.97 18.36
N ALA A 8 0.89 -16.22 17.89
CA ALA A 8 1.49 -17.38 18.56
C ALA A 8 3.03 -17.34 18.63
N ASP A 9 3.67 -16.63 17.70
CA ASP A 9 5.13 -16.43 17.67
C ASP A 9 5.59 -15.20 18.47
N GLY A 10 4.65 -14.44 19.05
CA GLY A 10 4.93 -13.20 19.78
C GLY A 10 5.40 -12.05 18.90
N SER A 11 5.28 -12.15 17.58
CA SER A 11 5.75 -11.11 16.65
C SER A 11 4.80 -9.91 16.54
N GLY A 12 3.54 -10.07 16.92
CA GLY A 12 2.54 -9.03 16.82
C GLY A 12 1.26 -9.29 17.61
N VAL A 13 0.33 -8.33 17.50
CA VAL A 13 -0.98 -8.35 18.15
C VAL A 13 -2.04 -8.05 17.08
N ILE A 14 -3.06 -8.88 16.99
CA ILE A 14 -4.20 -8.71 16.10
C ILE A 14 -5.36 -8.14 16.91
N CYS A 15 -5.82 -6.94 16.54
CA CYS A 15 -6.96 -6.28 17.17
C CYS A 15 -8.10 -6.12 16.17
N GLN A 16 -9.34 -6.43 16.58
CA GLN A 16 -10.51 -6.31 15.71
C GLN A 16 -11.53 -5.31 16.28
N GLY A 17 -11.66 -4.15 15.64
CA GLY A 17 -12.61 -3.10 16.02
C GLY A 17 -14.06 -3.38 15.57
N ALA A 18 -14.99 -2.56 16.06
CA ALA A 18 -16.39 -2.60 15.63
C ALA A 18 -16.56 -2.13 14.16
N ASN A 19 -17.59 -2.65 13.51
CA ASN A 19 -17.75 -2.64 12.06
C ASN A 19 -18.55 -1.42 11.56
N CYS A 20 -17.89 -0.27 11.41
CA CYS A 20 -18.47 0.93 10.78
C CYS A 20 -17.42 1.65 9.90
N PRO A 21 -17.13 1.15 8.67
CA PRO A 21 -16.02 1.63 7.86
C PRO A 21 -16.21 3.04 7.26
N SER A 22 -17.44 3.54 7.18
CA SER A 22 -17.76 4.85 6.59
C SER A 22 -17.99 5.97 7.61
N THR A 23 -17.96 5.67 8.91
CA THR A 23 -18.18 6.67 9.96
C THR A 23 -16.87 7.37 10.29
N GLU A 24 -16.89 8.71 10.35
CA GLU A 24 -15.70 9.45 10.77
C GLU A 24 -15.36 9.17 12.24
N GLU A 25 -14.10 8.84 12.49
CA GLU A 25 -13.57 8.62 13.83
C GLU A 25 -13.52 9.92 14.63
N GLN A 26 -14.35 10.00 15.68
CA GLN A 26 -14.35 11.15 16.59
C GLN A 26 -13.21 11.09 17.62
N HIS A 27 -12.76 9.89 17.98
CA HIS A 27 -11.79 9.67 19.05
C HIS A 27 -10.66 8.76 18.57
N ARG A 28 -9.44 9.02 19.06
CA ARG A 28 -8.28 8.18 18.75
C ARG A 28 -8.35 6.85 19.49
N ILE A 29 -7.97 5.79 18.81
CA ILE A 29 -7.71 4.49 19.42
C ILE A 29 -6.41 4.59 20.20
N THR A 30 -6.40 4.15 21.46
CA THR A 30 -5.20 4.09 22.29
C THR A 30 -4.86 2.64 22.58
N LEU A 31 -3.70 2.20 22.10
CA LEU A 31 -3.14 0.88 22.34
C LEU A 31 -2.01 1.00 23.35
N THR A 32 -2.05 0.20 24.41
CA THR A 32 -0.93 0.05 25.36
C THR A 32 -0.44 -1.38 25.34
N VAL A 33 0.85 -1.56 25.07
CA VAL A 33 1.52 -2.85 25.12
C VAL A 33 2.35 -2.92 26.41
N TYR A 34 2.07 -3.93 27.21
CA TYR A 34 2.85 -4.24 28.41
C TYR A 34 3.88 -5.31 28.07
N ILE A 35 5.15 -5.01 28.28
CA ILE A 35 6.25 -5.94 28.03
C ILE A 35 6.86 -6.32 29.37
N HIS A 36 6.86 -7.61 29.67
CA HIS A 36 7.44 -8.17 30.88
C HIS A 36 8.70 -8.96 30.54
N SER A 37 9.83 -8.60 31.15
CA SER A 37 11.12 -9.27 30.97
C SER A 37 11.83 -9.41 32.32
N TYR A 38 12.03 -10.65 32.77
CA TYR A 38 12.57 -10.98 34.10
C TYR A 38 11.82 -10.28 35.24
N SER A 39 12.39 -9.21 35.81
CA SER A 39 11.79 -8.41 36.89
C SER A 39 11.34 -7.03 36.43
N ARG A 40 11.36 -6.75 35.12
CA ARG A 40 11.03 -5.46 34.52
C ARG A 40 9.69 -5.54 33.82
N LEU A 41 8.77 -4.65 34.18
CA LEU A 41 7.53 -4.39 33.46
C LEU A 41 7.63 -3.01 32.82
N GLU A 42 7.45 -2.96 31.50
CA GLU A 42 7.40 -1.72 30.72
C GLU A 42 6.03 -1.56 30.07
N ALA A 43 5.60 -0.31 29.87
CA ALA A 43 4.37 0.02 29.19
C ALA A 43 4.67 1.00 28.04
N TYR A 44 4.20 0.66 26.85
CA TYR A 44 4.34 1.49 25.65
C TYR A 44 2.96 1.83 25.12
N THR A 45 2.63 3.12 25.09
CA THR A 45 1.32 3.60 24.67
C THR A 45 1.43 4.37 23.35
N ARG A 46 0.49 4.11 22.44
CA ARG A 46 0.34 4.86 21.19
C ARG A 46 -1.14 5.18 20.95
N SER A 47 -1.41 6.41 20.53
CA SER A 47 -2.75 6.86 20.12
C SER A 47 -2.76 7.24 18.64
N PHE A 48 -3.76 6.75 17.91
CA PHE A 48 -3.88 6.94 16.46
C PHE A 48 -5.35 6.87 16.01
N TYR A 49 -5.65 7.41 14.83
CA TYR A 49 -6.88 7.07 14.09
C TYR A 49 -6.61 5.91 13.12
N LEU A 50 -7.61 5.09 12.78
CA LEU A 50 -7.45 4.05 11.76
C LEU A 50 -7.04 4.67 10.43
N ARG A 51 -7.66 5.79 10.02
CA ARG A 51 -7.30 6.52 8.80
C ARG A 51 -5.81 6.90 8.69
N GLU A 52 -5.10 7.03 9.81
CA GLU A 52 -3.66 7.35 9.84
C GLU A 52 -2.77 6.13 9.56
N ILE A 53 -3.29 4.92 9.74
CA ILE A 53 -2.54 3.67 9.64
C ILE A 53 -3.05 2.73 8.54
N VAL A 54 -4.19 3.04 7.89
CA VAL A 54 -4.71 2.24 6.78
C VAL A 54 -3.73 2.25 5.62
N LYS A 55 -3.14 1.08 5.36
CA LYS A 55 -2.21 0.84 4.27
C LYS A 55 -2.83 -0.17 3.31
N PRO A 56 -3.10 0.19 2.04
CA PRO A 56 -3.58 -0.79 1.07
C PRO A 56 -2.57 -1.93 0.88
N GLU A 57 -3.06 -3.10 0.51
CA GLU A 57 -2.20 -4.20 0.09
C GLU A 57 -1.52 -3.89 -1.27
N LYS A 58 -0.49 -4.67 -1.62
CA LYS A 58 0.17 -4.64 -2.91
C LYS A 58 -0.86 -4.88 -4.04
N LEU A 59 -0.73 -4.14 -5.14
CA LEU A 59 -1.69 -4.20 -6.24
C LEU A 59 -1.59 -5.53 -7.02
N PRO A 60 -2.67 -6.33 -7.10
CA PRO A 60 -2.67 -7.60 -7.82
C PRO A 60 -2.81 -7.40 -9.33
N ASN A 61 -2.54 -8.49 -10.06
CA ASN A 61 -2.79 -8.63 -11.51
C ASN A 61 -2.20 -7.49 -12.36
N LEU A 62 -1.01 -7.00 -12.00
CA LEU A 62 -0.29 -6.03 -12.80
C LEU A 62 0.08 -6.65 -14.15
N ARG A 63 -0.46 -6.06 -15.22
CA ARG A 63 -0.37 -6.59 -16.59
C ARG A 63 -0.14 -5.47 -17.59
N VAL A 64 0.50 -5.81 -18.71
CA VAL A 64 0.75 -4.90 -19.82
C VAL A 64 -0.09 -5.30 -21.04
N SER A 65 -0.77 -4.33 -21.63
CA SER A 65 -1.40 -4.44 -22.96
C SER A 65 -0.61 -3.60 -23.96
N SER A 66 -0.49 -4.10 -25.19
CA SER A 66 0.17 -3.42 -26.32
C SER A 66 1.59 -2.87 -26.03
N GLY A 67 2.30 -3.47 -25.07
CA GLY A 67 3.70 -3.18 -24.74
C GLY A 67 3.97 -1.87 -23.97
N GLN A 68 2.97 -1.01 -23.78
CA GLN A 68 3.15 0.31 -23.12
C GLN A 68 2.02 0.69 -22.16
N VAL A 69 0.87 0.00 -22.21
CA VAL A 69 -0.27 0.31 -21.35
C VAL A 69 -0.34 -0.69 -20.21
N PHE A 70 -0.07 -0.22 -18.99
CA PHE A 70 -0.15 -1.03 -17.78
C PHE A 70 -1.54 -0.92 -17.17
N SER A 71 -2.04 -2.02 -16.63
CA SER A 71 -3.26 -2.05 -15.83
C SER A 71 -3.09 -2.97 -14.63
N TRP A 72 -3.88 -2.72 -13.59
CA TRP A 72 -3.84 -3.46 -12.34
C TRP A 72 -5.23 -3.47 -11.71
N ASP A 73 -5.44 -4.38 -10.77
CA ASP A 73 -6.70 -4.44 -10.03
C ASP A 73 -6.54 -3.76 -8.65
N ALA A 74 -7.66 -3.44 -8.01
CA ALA A 74 -7.63 -3.01 -6.61
C ALA A 74 -7.43 -4.26 -5.73
N PRO A 75 -6.74 -4.18 -4.58
CA PRO A 75 -6.59 -5.33 -3.71
C PRO A 75 -7.93 -5.82 -3.19
N ASP A 76 -8.12 -7.13 -3.07
CA ASP A 76 -9.37 -7.71 -2.57
C ASP A 76 -9.65 -7.36 -1.11
N SER A 77 -8.58 -7.10 -0.34
CA SER A 77 -8.62 -6.66 1.05
C SER A 77 -9.06 -5.20 1.21
N TRP A 78 -9.16 -4.43 0.11
CA TRP A 78 -9.54 -3.03 0.18
C TRP A 78 -11.05 -2.86 0.29
N ASP A 79 -11.47 -1.89 1.10
CA ASP A 79 -12.89 -1.66 1.38
C ASP A 79 -13.70 -1.32 0.12
N LYS A 80 -14.97 -1.73 0.13
CA LYS A 80 -15.91 -1.58 -0.98
C LYS A 80 -17.13 -0.77 -0.54
N PRO A 81 -17.73 0.04 -1.42
CA PRO A 81 -17.46 0.14 -2.86
C PRO A 81 -16.28 1.07 -3.21
N SER A 82 -15.62 0.83 -4.34
CA SER A 82 -14.50 1.67 -4.82
C SER A 82 -14.89 3.09 -5.20
N SER A 83 -16.19 3.37 -5.35
CA SER A 83 -16.72 4.74 -5.52
C SER A 83 -16.62 5.57 -4.24
N TYR A 84 -16.58 4.93 -3.07
CA TYR A 84 -16.45 5.58 -1.77
C TYR A 84 -15.03 5.44 -1.22
N PHE A 85 -14.50 4.21 -1.17
CA PHE A 85 -13.13 3.92 -0.72
C PHE A 85 -12.15 4.07 -1.89
N GLY A 86 -12.02 5.31 -2.36
CA GLY A 86 -11.19 5.65 -3.51
C GLY A 86 -9.69 5.44 -3.22
N LEU A 87 -9.00 4.81 -4.16
CA LEU A 87 -7.54 4.76 -4.19
C LEU A 87 -7.01 5.73 -5.25
N HIS A 88 -5.85 6.32 -4.96
CA HIS A 88 -5.02 6.90 -6.01
C HIS A 88 -3.68 6.16 -6.08
N PHE A 89 -3.04 6.23 -7.24
CA PHE A 89 -1.88 5.43 -7.58
C PHE A 89 -0.69 6.32 -7.90
N GLN A 90 0.45 6.00 -7.31
CA GLN A 90 1.73 6.56 -7.73
C GLN A 90 2.39 5.60 -8.72
N ILE A 91 2.73 6.14 -9.88
CA ILE A 91 3.53 5.47 -10.89
C ILE A 91 4.96 5.98 -10.79
N LYS A 92 5.91 5.05 -10.85
CA LYS A 92 7.31 5.35 -11.09
C LYS A 92 7.83 4.48 -12.22
N VAL A 93 8.65 5.07 -13.08
CA VAL A 93 9.45 4.33 -14.05
C VAL A 93 10.91 4.47 -13.65
N ALA A 94 11.55 3.36 -13.32
CA ALA A 94 12.95 3.30 -12.96
C ALA A 94 13.80 2.70 -14.08
N ARG A 95 15.11 2.96 -14.05
CA ARG A 95 16.08 2.28 -14.93
C ARG A 95 16.19 0.81 -14.51
N ILE A 96 16.49 -0.08 -15.46
CA ILE A 96 16.81 -1.47 -15.15
C ILE A 96 17.97 -1.52 -14.14
N GLY A 97 17.84 -2.41 -13.14
CA GLY A 97 18.81 -2.56 -12.05
C GLY A 97 18.59 -1.60 -10.87
N HIS A 98 17.68 -0.62 -10.99
CA HIS A 98 17.27 0.22 -9.87
C HIS A 98 15.97 -0.28 -9.25
N SER A 99 15.84 -0.11 -7.93
CA SER A 99 14.61 -0.42 -7.20
C SER A 99 13.53 0.65 -7.45
N CYS A 100 12.26 0.27 -7.29
CA CYS A 100 11.13 1.22 -7.32
C CYS A 100 11.20 2.31 -6.25
N SER A 101 11.97 2.06 -5.18
CA SER A 101 12.22 3.02 -4.10
C SER A 101 13.36 4.00 -4.40
N SER A 102 14.03 3.87 -5.55
CA SER A 102 15.10 4.80 -5.97
C SER A 102 14.60 6.23 -6.10
N ASP A 103 15.42 7.19 -5.66
CA ASP A 103 15.17 8.64 -5.75
C ASP A 103 15.46 9.22 -7.14
N LYS A 104 15.97 8.41 -8.08
CA LYS A 104 16.28 8.82 -9.46
C LYS A 104 15.38 8.12 -10.47
N PRO A 105 14.04 8.29 -10.42
CA PRO A 105 13.15 7.75 -11.44
C PRO A 105 13.33 8.49 -12.77
N ILE A 106 13.05 7.80 -13.87
CA ILE A 106 12.92 8.41 -15.20
C ILE A 106 11.63 9.23 -15.27
N LEU A 107 10.56 8.70 -14.67
CA LEU A 107 9.23 9.31 -14.65
C LEU A 107 8.59 9.03 -13.30
N THR A 108 7.90 10.02 -12.73
CA THR A 108 6.97 9.85 -11.61
C THR A 108 5.67 10.52 -11.96
N ASN A 109 4.55 9.84 -11.74
CA ASN A 109 3.23 10.39 -12.00
C ASN A 109 2.21 9.88 -10.99
N MET A 110 1.05 10.53 -10.93
CA MET A 110 -0.09 10.09 -10.14
C MET A 110 -1.32 9.91 -11.05
N THR A 111 -2.14 8.92 -10.73
CA THR A 111 -3.41 8.67 -11.42
C THR A 111 -4.43 8.12 -10.45
N GLU A 112 -5.71 8.32 -10.72
CA GLU A 112 -6.81 7.65 -9.99
C GLU A 112 -7.39 6.48 -10.81
N VAL A 113 -6.96 6.34 -12.06
CA VAL A 113 -7.41 5.28 -12.95
C VAL A 113 -6.45 4.10 -12.84
N ARG A 114 -7.01 2.89 -12.85
CA ARG A 114 -6.28 1.61 -12.78
C ARG A 114 -5.54 1.21 -14.06
N LYS A 115 -5.17 2.21 -14.87
CA LYS A 115 -4.38 2.04 -16.09
C LYS A 115 -3.48 3.23 -16.32
N TYR A 116 -2.32 2.99 -16.93
CA TYR A 116 -1.38 4.04 -17.28
C TYR A 116 -0.57 3.67 -18.53
N GLU A 117 -0.43 4.61 -19.45
CA GLU A 117 0.38 4.47 -20.65
C GLU A 117 1.76 5.11 -20.45
N VAL A 118 2.81 4.32 -20.67
CA VAL A 118 4.20 4.74 -20.51
C VAL A 118 4.74 5.27 -21.84
N ASN A 119 4.77 6.59 -21.97
CA ASN A 119 5.29 7.29 -23.14
C ASN A 119 6.76 7.69 -22.96
N ILE A 120 7.67 6.72 -23.07
CA ILE A 120 9.12 6.95 -23.00
C ILE A 120 9.87 6.32 -24.18
N THR A 121 11.02 6.88 -24.52
CA THR A 121 11.85 6.43 -25.66
C THR A 121 12.62 5.14 -25.36
N THR A 122 12.96 4.88 -24.10
CA THR A 122 13.68 3.66 -23.71
C THR A 122 12.75 2.43 -23.71
N ARG A 123 13.20 1.36 -24.37
CA ARG A 123 12.51 0.05 -24.36
C ARG A 123 12.92 -0.83 -23.17
N LYS A 124 13.65 -0.27 -22.21
CA LYS A 124 14.23 -0.98 -21.07
C LYS A 124 14.02 -0.18 -19.80
N TYR A 125 13.14 -0.64 -18.93
CA TYR A 125 12.79 0.04 -17.68
C TYR A 125 12.09 -0.89 -16.70
N VAL A 126 11.95 -0.45 -15.45
CA VAL A 126 11.10 -1.08 -14.44
C VAL A 126 9.88 -0.18 -14.24
N PHE A 127 8.70 -0.70 -14.53
CA PHE A 127 7.43 -0.05 -14.20
C PHE A 127 7.08 -0.37 -12.76
N CYS A 128 6.73 0.64 -11.99
CA CYS A 128 6.40 0.52 -10.57
C CYS A 128 5.08 1.23 -10.31
N VAL A 129 4.18 0.59 -9.57
CA VAL A 129 2.92 1.18 -9.13
C VAL A 129 2.62 0.81 -7.69
N ARG A 130 2.07 1.75 -6.93
CA ARG A 130 1.56 1.54 -5.58
C ARG A 130 0.34 2.42 -5.34
N ALA A 131 -0.52 1.99 -4.44
CA ALA A 131 -1.73 2.70 -4.02
C ALA A 131 -1.62 3.34 -2.64
N GLN A 132 -2.43 4.37 -2.42
CA GLN A 132 -2.71 5.03 -1.15
C GLN A 132 -4.20 5.40 -1.14
N ASP A 133 -4.79 5.47 0.05
CA ASP A 133 -6.13 6.02 0.23
C ASP A 133 -6.19 7.47 -0.28
N LYS A 134 -7.16 7.76 -1.16
CA LYS A 134 -7.28 9.05 -1.84
C LYS A 134 -7.65 10.20 -0.88
N HIS A 135 -8.40 9.91 0.17
CA HIS A 135 -9.06 10.94 0.98
C HIS A 135 -8.29 11.25 2.26
N THR A 136 -7.64 10.25 2.83
CA THR A 136 -6.96 10.33 4.13
C THR A 136 -5.46 10.43 4.00
N LEU A 137 -4.90 10.09 2.83
CA LEU A 137 -3.47 10.13 2.54
C LEU A 137 -2.64 9.33 3.57
N GLY A 138 -3.17 8.18 4.01
CA GLY A 138 -2.49 7.23 4.90
C GLY A 138 -1.23 6.60 4.29
N PRO A 139 -0.65 5.53 4.85
CA PRO A 139 0.57 4.95 4.31
C PRO A 139 0.42 4.40 2.88
N TRP A 140 1.47 4.52 2.07
CA TRP A 140 1.55 3.87 0.77
C TRP A 140 1.67 2.35 0.90
N SER A 141 0.98 1.62 0.03
CA SER A 141 1.19 0.19 -0.19
C SER A 141 2.60 -0.14 -0.69
N ASN A 142 2.93 -1.43 -0.65
CA ASN A 142 4.17 -1.93 -1.25
C ASN A 142 4.11 -1.81 -2.79
N TRP A 143 5.27 -1.69 -3.43
CA TRP A 143 5.36 -1.60 -4.88
C TRP A 143 4.96 -2.92 -5.57
N SER A 144 4.05 -2.82 -6.54
CA SER A 144 3.92 -3.76 -7.65
C SER A 144 4.81 -3.30 -8.78
N GLN A 145 5.50 -4.23 -9.44
CA GLN A 145 6.47 -3.87 -10.46
C GLN A 145 6.49 -4.86 -11.62
N CYS A 146 6.83 -4.37 -12.80
CA CYS A 146 7.18 -5.19 -13.95
C CYS A 146 8.50 -4.72 -14.53
N THR A 147 9.35 -5.67 -14.92
CA THR A 147 10.56 -5.37 -15.69
C THR A 147 10.25 -5.48 -17.16
N VAL A 148 10.42 -4.37 -17.89
CA VAL A 148 10.21 -4.28 -19.32
C VAL A 148 11.55 -4.36 -20.03
N ASN A 149 11.70 -5.39 -20.87
CA ASN A 149 12.81 -5.57 -21.78
C ASN A 149 12.32 -5.40 -23.24
N LYS A 150 13.26 -5.47 -24.21
CA LYS A 150 12.93 -5.24 -25.63
C LYS A 150 11.82 -6.15 -26.16
N ASN A 151 11.75 -7.40 -25.68
CA ASN A 151 10.88 -8.44 -26.21
C ASN A 151 10.01 -9.12 -25.14
N ASP A 152 10.21 -8.77 -23.87
CA ASP A 152 9.63 -9.51 -22.76
C ASP A 152 9.27 -8.57 -21.61
N VAL A 153 8.20 -8.90 -20.90
CA VAL A 153 7.72 -8.16 -19.72
C VAL A 153 7.44 -9.17 -18.62
N VAL A 154 8.21 -9.04 -17.54
CA VAL A 154 8.07 -9.91 -16.36
C VAL A 154 7.46 -9.10 -15.22
N CYS A 155 6.28 -9.52 -14.80
CA CYS A 155 5.55 -9.11 -13.61
C CYS A 155 5.44 -10.35 -12.70
#